data_AF-B1HTR6-F1
#
_entry.id   AF-B1HTR6-F1
#
_cell.length_a   1.000
_cell.length_b   1.000
_cell.length_c   1.000
_cell.angle_alpha   90.00
_cell.angle_beta   90.00
_cell.angle_gamma   90.00
#
_symmetry.space_group_name_H-M   'P 1'
#
loop_
_entity.id
_entity.type
_entity.pdbx_description
1 polymer ?
#
loop_
_entity_poly.entity_id
_entity_poly.type
_entity_poly.pdbx_seq_one_letter_code
_entity_poly.pdbx_strand_id
1 'polypeptide(L)' 'MKTVVVLGGGITGLCTMHYLQRQVKEKNLDVQLVLVEKNTYLGGKLYSAYEQVLLWKLVLILL' A
#
# COMPACT_ATOMS: atom_id res chain seq x y z
N MET A 1 -23.02 -1.59 13.93
CA MET A 1 -21.78 -1.22 13.22
C MET A 1 -20.57 -1.27 14.14
N LYS A 2 -19.61 -2.16 13.84
CA LYS A 2 -18.30 -2.21 14.53
C LYS A 2 -17.21 -1.68 13.60
N THR A 3 -16.18 -1.03 14.14
CA THR A 3 -15.04 -0.53 13.34
C THR A 3 -13.78 -1.30 13.67
N VAL A 4 -13.09 -1.81 12.64
CA VAL A 4 -11.79 -2.47 12.76
C VAL A 4 -10.76 -1.61 12.06
N VAL A 5 -9.74 -1.20 12.81
CA VAL A 5 -8.63 -0.40 12.30
C VAL A 5 -7.38 -1.28 12.20
N VAL A 6 -6.82 -1.37 11.00
CA VAL A 6 -5.54 -2.03 10.75
C VAL A 6 -4.45 -0.95 10.69
N LEU A 7 -3.46 -1.04 11.57
CA LEU A 7 -2.33 -0.13 11.63
C LEU A 7 -1.14 -0.69 10.84
N GLY A 8 -0.65 0.08 9.87
CA GLY A 8 0.44 -0.29 8.97
C GLY A 8 -0.07 -0.88 7.66
N GLY A 9 0.25 -0.21 6.55
CA GLY A 9 -0.01 -0.60 5.17
C GLY A 9 1.12 -1.42 4.54
N GLY A 10 1.94 -2.10 5.34
CA GLY A 10 2.89 -3.10 4.85
C GLY A 10 2.20 -4.38 4.35
N ILE A 11 2.98 -5.34 3.86
CA ILE A 11 2.44 -6.62 3.33
C ILE A 11 1.47 -7.30 4.30
N THR A 12 1.82 -7.36 5.59
CA THR A 12 0.96 -7.97 6.62
C THR A 12 -0.37 -7.25 6.74
N GLY A 13 -0.38 -5.91 6.86
CA GLY A 13 -1.61 -5.15 7.01
C GLY A 13 -2.49 -5.18 5.75
N LEU A 14 -1.88 -5.18 4.56
CA LEU A 14 -2.61 -5.35 3.30
C LEU A 14 -3.23 -6.74 3.18
N CYS A 15 -2.48 -7.80 3.52
CA CYS A 15 -3.02 -9.17 3.55
C CYS A 15 -4.16 -9.28 4.57
N THR A 16 -4.00 -8.75 5.78
CA THR A 16 -5.05 -8.72 6.79
C THR A 16 -6.30 -8.01 6.26
N MET A 17 -6.14 -6.82 5.66
CA MET A 17 -7.26 -6.08 5.08
C MET A 17 -7.95 -6.86 3.96
N HIS A 18 -7.18 -7.51 3.08
CA HIS A 18 -7.72 -8.35 2.01
C HIS A 18 -8.60 -9.50 2.54
N TYR A 19 -8.13 -10.23 3.55
CA TYR A 19 -8.90 -11.33 4.15
C TYR A 19 -10.10 -10.83 4.96
N LEU A 20 -9.98 -9.70 5.66
CA LEU A 20 -11.10 -9.09 6.38
C LEU A 20 -12.20 -8.63 5.42
N GLN A 21 -11.85 -7.93 4.34
CA GLN A 21 -12.79 -7.51 3.31
C GLN A 21 -13.55 -8.70 2.73
N ARG A 22 -12.83 -9.79 2.43
CA ARG A 22 -13.44 -11.02 1.92
C ARG A 22 -14.46 -11.60 2.90
N GLN A 23 -14.11 -11.72 4.18
CA GLN A 23 -15.02 -12.23 5.20
C GLN A 23 -16.23 -11.33 5.45
N VAL A 24 -16.05 -10.01 5.47
CA VAL A 24 -17.14 -9.04 5.62
C VAL A 24 -18.16 -9.20 4.50
N LYS A 25 -17.69 -9.36 3.26
CA LYS A 25 -18.54 -9.59 2.09
C LYS A 25 -19.24 -10.94 2.13
N GLU A 26 -18.50 -12.03 2.38
CA GLU A 26 -19.03 -13.40 2.38
C GLU A 26 -20.08 -13.62 3.47
N LYS A 27 -19.89 -13.00 4.65
CA LYS A 27 -20.75 -13.19 5.82
C LYS A 27 -21.75 -12.04 6.02
N ASN A 28 -21.80 -11.08 5.10
CA ASN A 28 -22.69 -9.91 5.15
C ASN A 28 -22.60 -9.17 6.51
N LEU A 29 -21.37 -8.92 6.97
CA LEU A 29 -21.14 -8.32 8.29
C LEU A 29 -21.28 -6.79 8.24
N ASP A 30 -21.98 -6.22 9.21
CA ASP A 30 -22.04 -4.78 9.44
C ASP A 30 -20.77 -4.27 10.17
N VAL A 31 -19.66 -4.24 9.43
CA VAL A 31 -18.33 -3.85 9.92
C VAL A 31 -17.68 -2.84 8.98
N GLN A 32 -17.20 -1.74 9.55
CA GLN A 32 -16.37 -0.77 8.86
C GLN A 32 -14.89 -1.15 9.01
N LEU A 33 -14.17 -1.24 7.89
CA LEU A 33 -12.74 -1.53 7.87
C LEU A 33 -11.96 -0.28 7.50
N VAL A 34 -10.92 0.05 8.28
CA VAL A 34 -10.05 1.21 8.04
C VAL A 34 -8.59 0.77 8.09
N LEU A 35 -7.80 1.15 7.09
CA LEU A 35 -6.34 0.94 7.06
C LEU A 35 -5.66 2.30 7.28
N VAL A 36 -4.71 2.37 8.21
CA VAL A 36 -3.92 3.59 8.47
C VAL A 36 -2.45 3.28 8.27
N GLU A 37 -1.77 4.09 7.45
CA GLU A 37 -0.34 3.98 7.15
C GLU A 37 0.31 5.37 7.34
N LYS A 38 1.53 5.40 7.88
CA LYS A 38 2.26 6.65 8.12
C LYS A 38 2.87 7.23 6.85
N ASN A 39 3.22 6.37 5.89
CA ASN A 39 3.84 6.74 4.64
C ASN A 39 2.78 7.17 3.60
N THR A 40 3.22 7.89 2.57
CA THR A 40 2.39 8.25 1.42
C THR A 40 2.14 7.10 0.44
N TYR A 41 2.69 5.91 0.73
CA TYR A 41 2.60 4.71 -0.09
C TYR A 41 2.33 3.47 0.77
N LEU A 42 1.84 2.42 0.11
CA LEU A 42 1.58 1.10 0.70
C LEU A 42 2.68 0.10 0.30
N GLY A 43 2.77 -1.02 1.02
CA GLY A 43 3.76 -2.08 0.81
C GLY A 43 4.85 -2.12 1.88
N GLY A 44 5.01 -1.04 2.65
CA GLY A 44 5.97 -0.97 3.75
C GLY A 44 7.41 -1.13 3.25
N LYS A 45 8.08 -2.23 3.64
CA LYS A 45 9.42 -2.56 3.13
C LYS A 45 9.41 -2.96 1.64
N LEU A 46 8.26 -3.40 1.13
CA LEU A 46 8.09 -3.82 -0.25
C LEU A 46 7.71 -2.57 -1.07
N TYR A 47 8.74 -1.90 -1.60
CA TYR A 47 8.62 -0.63 -2.32
C TYR A 47 9.49 -0.69 -3.58
N SER A 48 8.95 -0.24 -4.71
CA SER A 48 9.67 -0.14 -5.97
C SER A 48 9.68 1.31 -6.42
N ALA A 49 10.87 1.89 -6.54
CA ALA A 49 11.07 3.21 -7.11
C ALA A 49 11.47 3.09 -8.58
N TYR A 50 11.01 4.04 -9.39
CA TYR A 50 11.47 4.18 -10.77
C TYR A 50 12.29 5.46 -10.87
N GLU A 51 13.56 5.36 -11.27
CA GLU A 51 14.41 6.52 -11.53
C GLU A 51 14.68 6.65 -13.03
N GLN A 52 14.24 7.77 -13.63
CA GLN A 52 14.64 8.14 -14.99
C GLN A 52 16.03 8.79 -14.97
N VAL A 53 17.08 7.98 -14.80
CA VAL A 53 18.45 8.44 -15.05
C VAL A 53 18.84 8.00 -16.44
N LEU A 54 18.54 8.77 -17.51
CA LEU A 54 19.26 8.55 -18.77
C LEU A 54 19.29 9.68 -19.82
N LEU A 55 18.64 10.84 -19.64
CA LEU A 55 18.68 11.88 -20.69
C LEU A 55 19.77 12.93 -20.49
N TRP A 56 19.97 13.42 -19.27
CA TRP A 56 20.91 14.53 -19.03
C TRP A 56 22.38 14.12 -19.01
N LYS A 57 22.71 12.88 -18.61
CA LYS A 57 24.10 12.39 -18.60
C LYS A 57 24.69 12.23 -20.01
N LEU A 58 23.88 11.92 -21.02
CA LEU A 58 24.33 11.80 -22.41
C LEU A 58 24.65 13.16 -23.04
N VAL A 59 23.87 14.20 -22.72
CA VAL A 59 24.12 15.56 -23.21
C VAL A 59 25.43 16.13 -22.65
N LEU A 60 25.79 15.80 -21.41
CA LEU A 60 27.04 16.28 -20.79
C LEU A 60 28.31 15.59 -21.30
N ILE A 61 28.21 14.38 -21.87
CA ILE A 61 29.35 13.64 -22.42
C ILE A 61 29.62 14.05 -23.88
N LEU A 62 28.64 14.67 -24.54
CA LEU A 62 28.71 15.11 -25.94
C LEU A 62 29.12 16.59 -26.11
N LEU A 63 29.36 17.31 -25.02
CA LEU A 63 29.90 18.69 -24.97
C LEU A 63 31.31 18.67 -24.40
#